data_AF-A0A920SV92-F1
#
_entry.id   AF-A0A920SV92-F1
#
_cell.length_a   1.000
_cell.length_b   1.000
_cell.length_c   1.000
_cell.angle_alpha   90.00
_cell.angle_beta   90.00
_cell.angle_gamma   90.00
#
_symmetry.space_group_name_H-M   'P 1'
#
loop_
_entity.id
_entity.type
_entity.pdbx_description
1 polymer ?
#
loop_
_entity_poly.entity_id
_entity_poly.type
_entity_poly.pdbx_seq_one_letter_code
_entity_poly.pdbx_strand_id
1 'polypeptide(L)'
;MGNQNLAGEQFARSIRIAATKSYGVVPNPVEGTMLTVYRECAEVGENSSDQNKFLEKVLADVAAASIDSVGRTPGMLPVLLKRK
;
A
#
# COMPACT_ATOMS: atom_id res chain seq x y z
N MET A 1 -1.48 15.09 26.28
CA MET A 1 -1.45 15.85 25.02
C MET A 1 -0.85 14.93 23.97
N GLY A 2 -1.62 14.56 22.94
CA GLY A 2 -1.14 13.66 21.88
C GLY A 2 -0.04 14.35 21.08
N ASN A 3 1.06 13.63 20.83
CA ASN A 3 2.13 14.13 19.99
C ASN A 3 1.54 14.38 18.58
N GLN A 4 1.54 15.64 18.13
CA GLN A 4 1.00 16.06 16.82
C GLN A 4 1.90 15.65 15.64
N ASN A 5 3.02 14.96 15.91
CA ASN A 5 3.96 14.49 14.91
C ASN A 5 3.67 13.03 14.55
N LEU A 6 3.32 12.80 13.29
CA LEU A 6 3.19 11.47 12.70
C LEU A 6 4.58 10.89 12.43
N ALA A 7 4.93 9.78 13.09
CA ALA A 7 6.16 9.04 12.82
C ALA A 7 5.97 8.04 11.65
N GLY A 8 7.07 7.62 11.02
CA GLY A 8 7.03 6.63 9.94
C GLY A 8 6.34 5.31 10.32
N GLU A 9 6.61 4.80 11.52
CA GLU A 9 5.96 3.60 12.08
C GLU A 9 4.45 3.78 12.25
N GLN A 10 4.00 4.95 12.71
CA GLN A 10 2.57 5.23 12.88
C GLN A 10 1.86 5.29 11.52
N PHE A 11 2.51 5.87 10.50
CA PHE A 11 2.01 5.86 9.13
C PHE A 11 1.94 4.44 8.56
N ALA A 12 3.02 3.65 8.70
CA ALA A 12 3.09 2.26 8.26
C ALA A 12 1.98 1.40 8.88
N ARG A 13 1.77 1.52 10.20
CA ARG A 13 0.68 0.84 10.89
C ARG A 13 -0.70 1.27 10.39
N SER A 14 -0.87 2.56 10.11
CA SER A 14 -2.14 3.10 9.62
C SER A 14 -2.49 2.56 8.22
N ILE A 15 -1.52 2.51 7.30
CA ILE A 15 -1.74 1.96 5.97
C ILE A 15 -1.98 0.44 6.00
N ARG A 16 -1.31 -0.30 6.90
CA ARG A 16 -1.62 -1.72 7.13
C ARG A 16 -3.06 -1.93 7.58
N ILE A 17 -3.53 -1.14 8.54
CA ILE A 17 -4.92 -1.23 9.01
C ILE A 17 -5.89 -0.92 7.86
N ALA A 18 -5.62 0.14 7.09
CA ALA A 18 -6.43 0.51 5.93
C ALA A 18 -6.50 -0.63 4.91
N ALA A 19 -5.37 -1.20 4.51
CA ALA A 19 -5.30 -2.33 3.58
C ALA A 19 -6.11 -3.53 4.08
N THR A 20 -5.88 -3.97 5.32
CA THR A 20 -6.60 -5.12 5.92
C THR A 20 -8.11 -4.88 5.96
N LYS A 21 -8.55 -3.66 6.34
CA LYS A 21 -9.97 -3.32 6.37
C LYS A 21 -10.59 -3.26 4.99
N SER A 22 -9.88 -2.72 3.99
CA SER A 22 -10.34 -2.68 2.61
C SER A 22 -10.57 -4.07 2.03
N TYR A 23 -9.71 -5.06 2.32
CA TYR A 23 -9.96 -6.45 1.92
C TYR A 23 -11.18 -7.04 2.64
N GLY A 24 -11.33 -6.78 3.94
CA GLY A 24 -12.39 -7.38 4.75
C GLY A 24 -13.82 -6.90 4.43
N VAL A 25 -13.99 -5.75 3.79
CA VAL A 25 -15.32 -5.20 3.43
C VAL A 25 -15.77 -5.55 2.01
N VAL A 26 -14.88 -6.06 1.17
CA VAL A 26 -15.19 -6.39 -0.23
C VAL A 26 -15.62 -7.86 -0.32
N PRO A 27 -16.81 -8.19 -0.83
CA PRO A 27 -17.33 -9.57 -0.83
C PRO A 27 -16.50 -10.59 -1.61
N ASN A 28 -15.68 -10.16 -2.57
CA ASN A 28 -14.76 -10.99 -3.35
C ASN A 28 -13.53 -10.15 -3.74
N PRO A 29 -12.55 -9.95 -2.84
CA PRO A 29 -11.38 -9.15 -3.15
C PRO A 29 -10.52 -9.87 -4.18
N VAL A 30 -10.02 -9.15 -5.19
CA VAL A 30 -9.18 -9.71 -6.26
C VAL A 30 -7.91 -8.91 -6.43
N GLU A 31 -6.82 -9.61 -6.74
CA GLU A 31 -5.55 -8.98 -7.11
C GLU A 31 -5.63 -8.36 -8.50
N GLY A 32 -4.80 -7.33 -8.76
CA GLY A 32 -4.88 -6.50 -9.95
C GLY A 32 -5.87 -5.34 -9.85
N THR A 33 -6.26 -4.98 -8.61
CA THR A 33 -7.10 -3.81 -8.33
C THR A 33 -6.40 -2.87 -7.34
N MET A 34 -7.06 -1.80 -6.90
CA MET A 34 -6.56 -0.93 -5.83
C MET A 34 -6.25 -1.69 -4.53
N LEU A 35 -6.87 -2.86 -4.30
CA LEU A 35 -6.57 -3.68 -3.13
C LEU A 35 -5.13 -4.20 -3.15
N THR A 36 -4.62 -4.62 -4.32
CA THR A 36 -3.20 -4.99 -4.50
C THR A 36 -2.29 -3.83 -4.15
N VAL A 37 -2.61 -2.63 -4.64
CA VAL A 37 -1.84 -1.42 -4.37
C VAL A 37 -1.78 -1.14 -2.87
N TYR A 38 -2.91 -1.22 -2.16
CA TYR A 38 -2.94 -1.01 -0.72
C TYR A 38 -2.14 -2.05 0.07
N ARG A 39 -2.24 -3.34 -0.32
CA ARG A 39 -1.48 -4.42 0.31
C ARG A 39 0.02 -4.22 0.15
N GLU A 40 0.49 -3.94 -1.05
CA GLU A 40 1.92 -3.76 -1.34
C GLU A 40 2.47 -2.47 -0.71
N CYS A 41 1.69 -1.39 -0.72
CA CYS A 41 2.03 -0.17 0.01
C CYS A 41 2.17 -0.42 1.52
N ALA A 42 1.31 -1.26 2.11
CA ALA A 42 1.41 -1.60 3.52
C ALA A 42 2.65 -2.45 3.83
N GLU A 43 2.97 -3.43 2.99
CA GLU A 43 4.18 -4.26 3.12
C GLU A 43 5.46 -3.41 3.04
N VAL A 44 5.53 -2.51 2.05
CA VAL A 44 6.67 -1.60 1.89
C VAL A 44 6.75 -0.58 3.02
N GLY A 45 5.61 -0.05 3.48
CA GLY A 45 5.55 0.88 4.61
C GLY A 45 6.11 0.27 5.89
N GLU A 46 5.71 -0.97 6.22
CA GLU A 46 6.23 -1.70 7.38
C GLU A 46 7.74 -1.93 7.26
N ASN A 47 8.20 -2.52 6.15
CA ASN A 47 9.62 -2.76 5.90
C ASN A 47 10.46 -1.48 5.94
N SER A 48 9.96 -0.38 5.36
CA SER A 48 10.65 0.90 5.37
C SER A 48 10.72 1.49 6.78
N SER A 49 9.68 1.32 7.58
CA SER A 49 9.61 1.85 8.95
C SER A 49 10.50 1.09 9.93
N ASP A 50 10.73 -0.20 9.69
CA ASP A 50 11.68 -1.02 10.48
C ASP A 50 13.13 -0.52 10.30
N GLN A 51 13.45 0.02 9.13
CA GLN A 51 14.79 0.51 8.78
C GLN A 51 14.95 2.01 8.98
N ASN A 52 13.85 2.79 9.02
CA ASN A 52 13.88 4.25 9.03
C ASN A 52 12.81 4.84 9.95
N LYS A 53 13.20 5.82 10.78
CA LYS A 53 12.26 6.53 11.66
C LYS A 53 11.58 7.74 11.00
N PHE A 54 12.13 8.22 9.89
CA PHE A 54 11.68 9.44 9.23
C PHE A 54 10.46 9.19 8.34
N LEU A 55 9.39 9.95 8.60
CA LEU A 55 8.15 9.87 7.83
C LEU A 55 8.39 10.14 6.34
N GLU A 56 9.24 11.11 5.97
CA GLU A 56 9.47 11.43 4.56
C GLU A 56 10.03 10.24 3.78
N LYS A 57 10.93 9.45 4.39
CA LYS A 57 11.49 8.26 3.74
C LYS A 57 10.44 7.17 3.55
N VAL A 58 9.66 6.89 4.59
CA VAL A 58 8.58 5.89 4.52
C VAL A 58 7.54 6.29 3.47
N LEU A 59 7.16 7.58 3.41
CA LEU A 59 6.24 8.08 2.40
C LEU A 59 6.81 7.96 0.98
N ALA A 60 8.08 8.29 0.78
CA ALA A 60 8.73 8.17 -0.52
C ALA A 60 8.75 6.72 -1.02
N ASP A 61 9.05 5.76 -0.13
CA ASP A 61 9.09 4.35 -0.48
C ASP A 61 7.70 3.79 -0.78
N VAL A 62 6.70 4.16 0.03
CA VAL A 62 5.29 3.80 -0.22
C VAL A 62 4.78 4.40 -1.53
N ALA A 63 5.13 5.66 -1.84
CA ALA A 63 4.75 6.29 -3.10
C ALA A 63 5.36 5.56 -4.30
N ALA A 64 6.66 5.22 -4.23
CA ALA A 64 7.33 4.45 -5.29
C ALA A 64 6.68 3.08 -5.51
N ALA A 65 6.38 2.37 -4.41
CA ALA A 65 5.68 1.09 -4.47
C ALA A 65 4.27 1.22 -5.07
N SER A 66 3.54 2.29 -4.74
CA SER A 66 2.20 2.52 -5.27
C SER A 66 2.20 2.69 -6.80
N ILE A 67 3.19 3.41 -7.34
CA ILE A 67 3.33 3.67 -8.78
C ILE A 67 3.67 2.37 -9.52
N ASP A 68 4.64 1.61 -9.00
CA ASP A 68 5.01 0.31 -9.56
C ASP A 68 3.83 -0.69 -9.53
N SER A 69 3.13 -0.78 -8.40
CA SER A 69 1.95 -1.64 -8.23
C SER A 69 0.87 -1.33 -9.25
N VAL A 70 0.50 -0.05 -9.38
CA VAL A 70 -0.47 0.41 -10.38
C VAL A 70 -0.04 0.02 -11.78
N GLY A 71 1.25 0.18 -12.13
CA GLY A 71 1.79 -0.21 -13.43
C GLY A 71 1.64 -1.71 -13.74
N ARG A 72 1.74 -2.57 -12.72
CA ARG A 72 1.59 -4.03 -12.86
C ARG A 72 0.13 -4.49 -12.88
N THR A 73 -0.79 -3.77 -12.22
CA THR A 73 -2.18 -4.22 -12.03
C THR A 73 -2.95 -4.57 -13.32
N PRO A 74 -2.82 -3.87 -14.47
CA PRO A 74 -3.51 -4.27 -15.71
C PRO A 74 -3.10 -5.66 -16.22
N GLY A 75 -1.87 -6.08 -15.92
CA GLY A 75 -1.35 -7.40 -16.30
C GLY A 75 -1.80 -8.54 -15.39
N MET A 76 -2.43 -8.23 -14.26
CA MET A 76 -2.87 -9.22 -13.27
C MET A 76 -4.31 -9.70 -13.51
N LEU A 77 -5.11 -8.95 -14.28
CA LEU A 77 -6.49 -9.28 -14.57
C LEU A 77 -6.67 -9.79 -16.01
N PRO A 78 -7.16 -11.03 -16.21
CA PRO A 78 -7.42 -11.60 -17.53
C PRO A 78 -8.30 -10.74 -18.45
N VAL A 79 -9.22 -9.95 -17.87
CA VAL A 79 -10.12 -9.07 -18.61
C VAL A 79 -9.39 -7.85 -19.21
N LEU A 80 -8.31 -7.38 -18.60
CA LEU A 80 -7.55 -6.20 -19.03
C LEU A 80 -6.40 -6.56 -19.98
N LEU A 81 -5.89 -7.79 -19.90
CA LEU A 81 -4.84 -8.32 -20.79
C LEU A 81 -5.22 -8.36 -22.28
N LYS A 82 -6.51 -8.19 -22.63
CA LYS A 82 -7.04 -8.35 -24.00
C LYS A 82 -6.91 -7.13 -24.92
N ARG A 83 -6.36 -6.00 -24.49
CA ARG A 83 -6.14 -4.86 -25.39
C ARG A 83 -4.69 -4.83 -25.88
N LYS A 84 -4.44 -5.51 -27.00
CA LYS A 84 -3.35 -5.13 -27.92
C LYS A 84 -3.80 -3.96 -28.77
#